data_AF-A0AAJ0TN11-F1
#
_entry.id   AF-A0AAJ0TN11-F1
#
_cell.length_a   1.000
_cell.length_b   1.000
_cell.length_c   1.000
_cell.angle_alpha   90.00
_cell.angle_beta   90.00
_cell.angle_gamma   90.00
#
_symmetry.space_group_name_H-M   'P 1'
#
loop_
_entity.id
_entity.type
_entity.pdbx_description
1 polymer ?
#
loop_
_entity_poly.entity_id
_entity_poly.type
_entity_poly.pdbx_seq_one_letter_code
_entity_poly.pdbx_strand_id
1 'polypeptide(L)'
;MVKNRPHRKIGNMLQFYRRHYRGMPRGQLAEKDPSLYQLMYNDGSLEQVPRQHRDLSNPLGYYHEHYEGLTRSEIFEKDRSLYQTLWKKNLLRFVPKENG
;
A
#
# COMPACT_ATOMS: atom_id res chain seq x y z
N MET A 1 -30.09 4.32 29.45
CA MET A 1 -30.29 2.97 28.88
C MET A 1 -29.09 2.62 28.00
N VAL A 2 -28.39 1.55 28.37
CA VAL A 2 -27.15 1.09 27.72
C VAL A 2 -27.46 0.61 26.30
N LYS A 3 -26.81 1.18 25.27
CA LYS A 3 -26.89 0.68 23.89
C LYS A 3 -26.09 -0.62 23.79
N ASN A 4 -26.70 -1.73 24.18
CA ASN A 4 -26.25 -3.08 23.84
C ASN A 4 -26.29 -3.23 22.31
N ARG A 5 -25.15 -3.08 21.63
CA ARG A 5 -25.00 -3.54 20.25
C ARG A 5 -24.35 -4.93 20.32
N PRO A 6 -25.06 -5.99 19.90
CA PRO A 6 -24.57 -7.33 20.08
C PRO A 6 -23.37 -7.53 19.17
N HIS A 7 -22.27 -7.99 19.75
CA HIS A 7 -21.02 -8.45 19.13
C HIS A 7 -21.20 -9.65 18.17
N ARG A 8 -22.40 -9.83 17.58
CA ARG A 8 -22.84 -11.02 16.82
C ARG A 8 -22.41 -11.03 15.34
N LYS A 9 -21.54 -10.11 14.90
CA LYS A 9 -21.01 -10.06 13.51
C LYS A 9 -19.47 -10.09 13.39
N ILE A 10 -18.74 -10.25 14.49
CA ILE A 10 -17.27 -10.11 14.54
C ILE A 10 -16.53 -11.24 13.77
N GLY A 11 -17.15 -12.42 13.60
CA GLY A 11 -16.61 -13.49 12.76
C GLY A 11 -17.00 -13.44 11.28
N ASN A 12 -17.95 -12.58 10.90
CA ASN A 12 -18.55 -12.61 9.57
C ASN A 12 -17.71 -11.82 8.54
N MET A 13 -17.21 -10.64 8.92
CA MET A 13 -16.49 -9.73 8.01
C MET A 13 -15.20 -10.36 7.45
N LEU A 14 -14.35 -10.91 8.31
CA LEU A 14 -13.11 -11.56 7.88
C LEU A 14 -13.38 -12.84 7.07
N GLN A 15 -14.41 -13.60 7.41
CA GLN A 15 -14.82 -14.76 6.60
C GLN A 15 -15.33 -14.35 5.23
N PHE A 16 -16.15 -13.29 5.17
CA PHE A 16 -16.62 -12.70 3.93
C PHE A 16 -15.44 -12.23 3.07
N TYR A 17 -14.49 -11.50 3.66
CA TYR A 17 -13.23 -11.14 2.99
C TYR A 17 -12.50 -12.37 2.45
N ARG A 18 -12.29 -13.42 3.27
CA ARG A 18 -11.61 -14.65 2.84
C ARG A 18 -12.34 -15.38 1.71
N ARG A 19 -13.66 -15.22 1.56
CA ARG A 19 -14.45 -15.82 0.50
C ARG A 19 -14.46 -15.00 -0.78
N HIS A 20 -14.52 -13.67 -0.69
CA HIS A 20 -14.77 -12.79 -1.85
C HIS A 20 -13.55 -11.97 -2.30
N TYR A 21 -12.56 -11.78 -1.42
CA TYR A 21 -11.41 -10.91 -1.62
C TYR A 21 -10.09 -11.57 -1.17
N ARG A 22 -10.03 -12.92 -1.21
CA ARG A 22 -8.87 -13.68 -0.71
C ARG A 22 -7.55 -13.18 -1.30
N GLY A 23 -6.63 -12.75 -0.44
CA GLY A 23 -5.30 -12.29 -0.84
C GLY A 23 -5.27 -10.84 -1.35
N MET A 24 -6.42 -10.18 -1.51
CA MET A 24 -6.48 -8.77 -1.88
C MET A 24 -5.90 -7.91 -0.76
N PRO A 25 -4.90 -7.07 -1.04
CA PRO A 25 -4.35 -6.19 -0.04
C PRO A 25 -5.39 -5.19 0.47
N ARG A 26 -5.30 -4.81 1.75
CA ARG A 26 -6.25 -3.89 2.38
C ARG A 26 -6.38 -2.53 1.67
N GLY A 27 -5.35 -2.09 0.94
CA GLY A 27 -5.42 -0.87 0.12
C GLY A 27 -6.38 -1.04 -1.06
N GLN A 28 -6.23 -2.13 -1.81
CA GLN A 28 -7.17 -2.49 -2.89
C GLN A 28 -8.57 -2.80 -2.34
N LEU A 29 -8.67 -3.37 -1.14
CA LEU A 29 -9.95 -3.56 -0.47
C LEU A 29 -10.64 -2.22 -0.16
N ALA A 30 -9.89 -1.21 0.30
CA ALA A 30 -10.43 0.12 0.56
C ALA A 30 -11.00 0.78 -0.70
N GLU A 31 -10.34 0.58 -1.85
CA GLU A 31 -10.81 1.08 -3.15
C GLU A 31 -12.03 0.32 -3.65
N LYS A 32 -12.04 -1.02 -3.52
CA LYS A 32 -13.08 -1.88 -4.10
C LYS A 32 -14.32 -2.01 -3.23
N ASP A 33 -14.17 -2.05 -1.91
CA ASP A 33 -15.25 -2.20 -0.92
C ASP A 33 -14.94 -1.37 0.34
N PRO A 34 -15.07 -0.03 0.25
CA PRO A 34 -14.75 0.87 1.35
C PRO A 34 -15.60 0.61 2.60
N SER A 35 -16.81 0.09 2.42
CA SER A 35 -17.71 -0.24 3.53
C SER A 35 -17.18 -1.43 4.33
N LEU A 36 -16.80 -2.51 3.65
CA LEU A 36 -16.17 -3.67 4.30
C LEU A 36 -14.84 -3.28 4.96
N TYR A 37 -14.02 -2.48 4.26
CA TYR A 37 -12.77 -1.95 4.82
C TYR A 37 -13.02 -1.23 6.15
N GLN A 38 -13.98 -0.30 6.19
CA GLN A 38 -14.26 0.50 7.40
C GLN A 38 -14.79 -0.36 8.55
N LEU A 39 -15.63 -1.36 8.25
CA LEU A 39 -16.13 -2.27 9.27
C LEU A 39 -14.99 -3.12 9.86
N MET A 40 -14.14 -3.70 9.01
CA MET A 40 -12.96 -4.46 9.44
C MET A 40 -11.93 -3.60 10.17
N TYR A 41 -11.79 -2.32 9.80
CA TYR A 41 -10.97 -1.36 10.52
C TYR A 41 -11.50 -1.13 11.94
N ASN A 42 -12.81 -0.88 12.07
CA ASN A 42 -13.45 -0.61 13.35
C ASN A 42 -13.46 -1.82 14.30
N ASP A 43 -13.49 -3.04 13.76
CA ASP A 43 -13.48 -4.28 14.55
C ASP A 43 -12.07 -4.89 14.76
N GLY A 44 -11.03 -4.31 14.13
CA GLY A 44 -9.64 -4.75 14.25
C GLY A 44 -9.24 -5.93 13.35
N SER A 45 -10.18 -6.59 12.66
CA SER A 45 -9.87 -7.73 11.78
C SER A 45 -9.09 -7.35 10.52
N LEU A 46 -9.01 -6.06 10.19
CA LEU A 46 -8.20 -5.57 9.08
C LEU A 46 -6.71 -5.88 9.24
N GLU A 47 -6.22 -6.13 10.45
CA GLU A 47 -4.82 -6.54 10.68
C GLU A 47 -4.47 -7.90 10.08
N GLN A 48 -5.48 -8.76 9.87
CA GLN A 48 -5.31 -10.07 9.23
C GLN A 48 -5.36 -9.99 7.70
N VAL A 49 -5.64 -8.81 7.14
CA VAL A 49 -5.67 -8.58 5.69
C VAL A 49 -4.27 -8.15 5.24
N PRO A 50 -3.71 -8.78 4.18
CA PRO A 50 -2.38 -8.44 3.68
C PRO A 50 -2.25 -6.95 3.38
N ARG A 51 -1.05 -6.41 3.60
CA ARG A 51 -0.69 -5.06 3.14
C ARG A 51 -0.10 -5.17 1.74
N GLN A 52 -0.34 -4.15 0.91
CA GLN A 52 0.38 -4.06 -0.34
C GLN A 52 1.79 -3.60 0.00
N HIS A 53 2.77 -4.45 -0.28
CA HIS A 53 4.17 -4.08 -0.22
C HIS A 53 4.62 -3.84 -1.65
N ARG A 54 5.18 -2.66 -1.88
CA ARG A 54 5.94 -2.42 -3.11
C ARG A 54 7.25 -3.19 -3.01
N ASP A 55 7.54 -4.03 -3.99
CA ASP A 55 8.82 -4.70 -4.07
C ASP A 55 9.89 -3.70 -4.53
N LEU A 56 10.77 -3.31 -3.61
CA LEU A 56 11.94 -2.47 -3.86
C LEU A 56 13.24 -3.22 -3.56
N SER A 57 13.24 -4.55 -3.73
CA SER A 57 14.46 -5.36 -3.68
C SER A 57 15.49 -4.88 -4.71
N ASN A 58 15.03 -4.59 -5.93
CA ASN A 58 15.78 -3.91 -6.99
C ASN A 58 15.19 -2.52 -7.29
N PRO A 59 15.51 -1.48 -6.49
CA PRO A 59 14.90 -0.17 -6.66
C PRO A 59 15.34 0.55 -7.94
N LEU A 60 16.52 0.22 -8.48
CA LEU A 60 16.95 0.78 -9.76
C LEU A 60 16.18 0.14 -10.93
N GLY A 61 15.97 -1.18 -10.90
CA GLY A 61 15.09 -1.86 -11.84
C GLY A 61 13.67 -1.30 -11.82
N TYR A 62 13.11 -1.12 -10.61
CA TYR A 62 11.79 -0.49 -10.44
C TYR A 62 11.75 0.94 -11.03
N TYR A 63 12.82 1.72 -10.87
CA TYR A 63 12.93 3.03 -11.51
C TYR A 63 12.86 2.92 -13.04
N HIS A 64 13.63 2.03 -13.65
CA HIS A 64 13.62 1.86 -15.11
C HIS A 64 12.26 1.35 -15.64
N GLU A 65 11.55 0.54 -14.86
CA GLU A 65 10.25 0.02 -15.29
C GLU A 65 9.14 1.08 -15.23
N HIS A 66 9.17 1.97 -14.24
CA HIS A 66 8.02 2.86 -13.95
C HIS A 66 8.28 4.35 -14.14
N TYR A 67 9.55 4.78 -14.11
CA TYR A 67 9.94 6.18 -14.03
C TYR A 67 11.16 6.50 -14.88
N GLU A 68 11.46 5.67 -15.88
CA GLU A 68 12.61 5.88 -16.76
C GLU A 68 12.61 7.30 -17.35
N GLY A 69 13.78 7.93 -17.33
CA GLY A 69 13.98 9.29 -17.82
C GLY A 69 13.57 10.38 -16.84
N LEU A 70 12.81 10.07 -15.78
CA LEU A 70 12.53 11.05 -14.74
C LEU A 70 13.80 11.41 -13.96
N THR A 71 13.94 12.69 -13.69
CA THR A 71 15.02 13.24 -12.90
C THR A 71 14.84 12.94 -11.41
N ARG A 72 15.93 13.10 -10.65
CA ARG A 72 15.93 12.91 -9.19
C ARG A 72 14.81 13.69 -8.49
N SER A 73 14.54 14.92 -8.89
CA SER A 73 13.51 15.76 -8.29
C SER A 73 12.11 15.33 -8.70
N GLU A 74 11.91 14.91 -9.95
CA GLU A 74 10.63 14.35 -10.39
C GLU A 74 10.30 13.05 -9.67
N ILE A 75 11.31 12.19 -9.41
CA ILE A 75 11.11 11.02 -8.54
C ILE A 75 10.80 11.46 -7.12
N PHE A 76 11.49 12.45 -6.57
CA PHE A 76 11.20 12.94 -5.23
C PHE A 76 9.74 13.40 -5.11
N GLU A 77 9.23 14.17 -6.07
CA GLU A 77 7.84 14.64 -6.05
C GLU A 77 6.83 13.51 -6.27
N LYS A 78 7.10 12.57 -7.20
CA LYS A 78 6.15 11.48 -7.51
C LYS A 78 6.21 10.31 -6.53
N ASP A 79 7.39 9.95 -6.05
CA ASP A 79 7.64 8.76 -5.24
C ASP A 79 8.80 8.99 -4.25
N ARG A 80 8.51 9.74 -3.18
CA ARG A 80 9.46 10.02 -2.09
C ARG A 80 10.08 8.75 -1.50
N SER A 81 9.31 7.68 -1.38
CA SER A 81 9.80 6.42 -0.81
C SER A 81 10.81 5.73 -1.72
N LEU A 82 10.63 5.79 -3.05
CA LEU A 82 11.61 5.28 -4.02
C LEU A 82 12.86 6.16 -4.02
N TYR A 83 12.69 7.49 -4.08
CA TYR A 83 13.81 8.43 -3.98
C TYR A 83 14.68 8.17 -2.75
N GLN A 84 14.07 8.06 -1.58
CA GLN A 84 14.78 7.77 -0.33
C GLN A 84 15.50 6.42 -0.37
N THR A 85 14.89 5.41 -0.97
CA THR A 85 15.50 4.07 -1.10
C THR A 85 16.71 4.10 -2.01
N LEU A 86 16.60 4.77 -3.17
CA LEU A 86 17.71 4.99 -4.10
C LEU A 86 18.84 5.80 -3.44
N TRP A 87 18.51 6.85 -2.68
CA TRP A 87 19.48 7.65 -1.93
C TRP A 87 20.23 6.82 -0.89
N LYS A 88 19.53 6.11 -0.01
CA LYS A 88 20.12 5.26 1.03
C LYS A 88 21.04 4.16 0.46
N LYS A 89 20.73 3.66 -0.74
CA LYS A 89 21.54 2.67 -1.46
C LYS A 89 22.60 3.28 -2.38
N ASN A 90 22.78 4.61 -2.37
CA ASN A 90 23.68 5.37 -3.25
C ASN A 90 23.40 5.20 -4.76
N LEU A 91 22.19 4.81 -5.15
CA LEU A 91 21.80 4.51 -6.54
C LEU A 91 21.33 5.74 -7.32
N LEU A 92 21.10 6.89 -6.67
CA LEU A 92 20.73 8.12 -7.38
C LEU A 92 21.75 8.55 -8.44
N ARG A 93 23.00 8.08 -8.37
CA ARG A 93 24.01 8.31 -9.41
C ARG A 93 23.61 7.78 -10.80
N PHE A 94 22.72 6.78 -10.85
CA PHE A 94 22.18 6.22 -12.09
C PHE A 94 20.88 6.90 -12.54
N VAL A 95 20.37 7.85 -11.77
CA VAL A 95 19.18 8.65 -12.11
C VAL A 95 19.63 10.01 -12.63
N PRO A 96 19.05 10.52 -13.74
CA PRO A 96 19.33 11.84 -14.27
C PRO A 96 19.21 12.93 -13.20
N LYS A 97 20.21 13.83 -13.16
CA LYS A 97 20.06 15.07 -12.41
C LYS A 97 19.18 16.02 -13.21
N GLU A 98 18.57 17.00 -12.55
CA GLU A 98 17.97 18.13 -13.26
C GLU A 98 18.98 18.70 -14.26
N ASN A 99 18.52 19.06 -15.46
CA ASN A 99 19.34 19.81 -16.40
C ASN A 99 19.58 21.19 -15.77
N GLY A 100 20.82 21.43 -15.32
CA GLY A 100 21.30 22.77 -15.01
C GLY A 100 21.58 23.54 -16.28
#